data_AF-A0ABD6CSD6-F1
#
_entry.id   AF-A0ABD6CSD6-F1
#
_cell.length_a   1.000
_cell.length_b   1.000
_cell.length_c   1.000
_cell.angle_alpha   90.00
_cell.angle_beta   90.00
_cell.angle_gamma   90.00
#
_symmetry.space_group_name_H-M   'P 1'
#
loop_
_entity.id
_entity.type
_entity.pdbx_description
1 polymer ?
#
loop_
_entity_poly.entity_id
_entity_poly.type
_entity_poly.pdbx_seq_one_letter_code
_entity_poly.pdbx_strand_id
1 'polypeptide(L)'
;DLLRSWLAGFADRADLLRWCHEATVATLGQLSPEWHRDRLMSLSELSTLVVDDRERRRWVDEDALLDRERAREWRLAVASTDLIPACQTALRRIRWSAVEYTSDHDDDDPAYVDVDDQDEPAMRPGLGETAERQRWVVDRGLEGFDSRDEIVERWIPVAIHASFAELDESLSSAFWSEQPLRAMFVDRDDQAAQFYRESFLAVEFLPAFNRAIEQLADRSGEAVSGGETTDHSPVRY
;
A
#
# COMPACT_ATOMS: atom_id res chain seq x y z
N ASP A 1 -7.25 -14.17 -0.40
CA ASP A 1 -5.83 -14.31 -0.79
C ASP A 1 -4.81 -13.63 0.13
N LEU A 2 -5.02 -12.38 0.56
CA LEU A 2 -4.11 -11.64 1.45
C LEU A 2 -3.62 -12.42 2.70
N LEU A 3 -4.54 -13.03 3.46
CA LEU A 3 -4.19 -13.81 4.66
C LEU A 3 -3.43 -15.10 4.32
N ARG A 4 -3.72 -15.70 3.16
CA ARG A 4 -3.07 -16.94 2.72
C ARG A 4 -1.59 -16.68 2.42
N SER A 5 -1.28 -15.60 1.69
CA SER A 5 0.11 -15.22 1.41
C SER A 5 0.86 -14.84 2.69
N TRP A 6 0.24 -14.08 3.59
CA TRP A 6 0.83 -13.78 4.91
C TRP A 6 1.22 -15.05 5.69
N LEU A 7 0.31 -16.01 5.81
CA LEU A 7 0.55 -17.27 6.52
C LEU A 7 1.51 -18.22 5.79
N ALA A 8 1.67 -18.07 4.47
CA ALA A 8 2.68 -18.78 3.68
C ALA A 8 4.07 -18.17 3.92
N GLY A 9 4.15 -16.84 3.98
CA GLY A 9 5.39 -16.08 4.17
C GLY A 9 5.97 -15.66 2.84
N PHE A 10 7.08 -14.93 2.89
CA PHE A 10 7.60 -14.21 1.73
C PHE A 10 8.96 -14.76 1.29
N ALA A 11 9.25 -14.66 -0.01
CA ALA A 11 10.52 -15.11 -0.55
C ALA A 11 11.68 -14.21 -0.11
N ASP A 12 11.45 -12.90 -0.09
CA ASP A 12 12.41 -11.88 0.28
C ASP A 12 11.70 -10.62 0.81
N ARG A 13 12.48 -9.58 1.14
CA ARG A 13 11.94 -8.32 1.66
C ARG A 13 11.19 -7.51 0.60
N ALA A 14 11.56 -7.61 -0.66
CA ALA A 14 10.87 -6.93 -1.75
C ALA A 14 9.47 -7.53 -1.99
N ASP A 15 9.34 -8.85 -1.91
CA ASP A 15 8.07 -9.58 -1.92
C ASP A 15 7.16 -9.14 -0.74
N LEU A 16 7.71 -9.08 0.48
CA LEU A 16 6.97 -8.53 1.62
C LEU A 16 6.54 -7.07 1.41
N LEU A 17 7.40 -6.23 0.83
CA LEU A 17 7.10 -4.82 0.59
C LEU A 17 5.94 -4.65 -0.41
N ARG A 18 5.94 -5.42 -1.49
CA ARG A 18 4.82 -5.48 -2.45
C ARG A 18 3.54 -5.95 -1.77
N TRP A 19 3.63 -7.00 -0.95
CA TRP A 19 2.48 -7.48 -0.20
C TRP A 19 1.96 -6.43 0.79
N CYS A 20 2.83 -5.67 1.44
CA CYS A 20 2.42 -4.56 2.32
C CYS A 20 1.61 -3.50 1.56
N HIS A 21 2.03 -3.14 0.34
CA HIS A 21 1.23 -2.27 -0.52
C HIS A 21 -0.14 -2.90 -0.87
N GLU A 22 -0.17 -4.18 -1.24
CA GLU A 22 -1.43 -4.88 -1.51
C GLU A 22 -2.34 -4.94 -0.26
N ALA A 23 -1.75 -5.11 0.92
CA ALA A 23 -2.47 -5.09 2.20
C ALA A 23 -3.09 -3.72 2.47
N THR A 24 -2.36 -2.63 2.22
CA THR A 24 -2.88 -1.26 2.30
C THR A 24 -4.13 -1.09 1.43
N VAL A 25 -4.08 -1.54 0.17
CA VAL A 25 -5.21 -1.44 -0.76
C VAL A 25 -6.39 -2.32 -0.31
N ALA A 26 -6.13 -3.59 -0.01
CA ALA A 26 -7.14 -4.56 0.39
C ALA A 26 -7.83 -4.21 1.72
N THR A 27 -7.13 -3.51 2.61
CA THR A 27 -7.66 -3.03 3.88
C THR A 27 -8.15 -1.59 3.81
N LEU A 28 -8.19 -0.94 2.64
CA LEU A 28 -8.60 0.47 2.49
C LEU A 28 -7.86 1.40 3.48
N GLY A 29 -6.56 1.18 3.64
CA GLY A 29 -5.70 1.97 4.52
C GLY A 29 -5.98 1.81 6.01
N GLN A 30 -6.76 0.80 6.44
CA GLN A 30 -7.16 0.62 7.84
C GLN A 30 -6.06 0.03 8.75
N LEU A 31 -4.91 -0.31 8.19
CA LEU A 31 -3.71 -0.59 8.98
C LEU A 31 -3.07 0.75 9.39
N SER A 32 -2.44 0.81 10.56
CA SER A 32 -1.72 2.04 10.92
C SER A 32 -0.56 2.29 9.93
N PRO A 33 -0.23 3.55 9.60
CA PRO A 33 0.87 3.84 8.70
C PRO A 33 2.21 3.22 9.16
N GLU A 34 2.42 3.17 10.47
CA GLU A 34 3.59 2.57 11.11
C GLU A 34 3.61 1.05 11.02
N TRP A 35 2.44 0.41 10.86
CA TRP A 35 2.31 -1.05 10.83
C TRP A 35 3.20 -1.66 9.76
N HIS A 36 3.33 -1.06 8.58
CA HIS A 36 4.19 -1.60 7.52
C HIS A 36 5.67 -1.40 7.84
N ARG A 37 6.02 -0.19 8.30
CA ARG A 37 7.38 0.19 8.65
C ARG A 37 7.96 -0.76 9.70
N ASP A 38 7.21 -1.03 10.77
CA ASP A 38 7.72 -1.80 11.90
C ASP A 38 8.12 -3.23 11.48
N ARG A 39 7.40 -3.82 10.51
CA ARG A 39 7.61 -5.18 9.99
C ARG A 39 8.76 -5.22 9.00
N LEU A 40 8.87 -4.17 8.18
CA LEU A 40 9.91 -4.04 7.16
C LEU A 40 11.25 -3.53 7.71
N MET A 41 11.28 -2.96 8.91
CA MET A 41 12.49 -2.41 9.53
C MET A 41 13.00 -3.23 10.71
N SER A 42 12.19 -4.13 11.26
CA SER A 42 12.61 -5.05 12.32
C SER A 42 13.23 -6.32 11.76
N LEU A 43 14.52 -6.56 12.03
CA LEU A 43 15.22 -7.77 11.56
C LEU A 43 14.60 -9.07 12.13
N SER A 44 14.05 -9.02 13.35
CA SER A 44 13.37 -10.17 13.95
C SER A 44 12.02 -10.46 13.28
N GLU A 45 11.27 -9.43 12.90
CA GLU A 45 10.02 -9.63 12.16
C GLU A 45 10.30 -10.06 10.72
N LEU A 46 11.25 -9.43 10.04
CA LEU A 46 11.70 -9.81 8.70
C LEU A 46 12.12 -11.29 8.64
N SER A 47 12.93 -11.75 9.61
CA SER A 47 13.37 -13.15 9.69
C SER A 47 12.25 -14.14 10.07
N THR A 48 11.11 -13.64 10.56
CA THR A 48 9.91 -14.44 10.83
C THR A 48 8.97 -14.48 9.60
N LEU A 49 8.94 -13.40 8.84
CA LEU A 49 8.07 -13.21 7.67
C LEU A 49 8.65 -13.80 6.39
N VAL A 50 9.96 -13.64 6.19
CA VAL A 50 10.67 -14.25 5.08
C VAL A 50 10.99 -15.70 5.42
N VAL A 51 10.65 -16.60 4.50
CA VAL A 51 10.77 -18.06 4.70
C VAL A 51 11.93 -18.67 3.93
N ASP A 52 12.59 -17.90 3.06
CA ASP A 52 13.81 -18.34 2.40
C ASP A 52 14.99 -18.32 3.38
N ASP A 53 15.56 -19.50 3.65
CA ASP A 53 16.62 -19.67 4.64
C ASP A 53 17.94 -18.99 4.25
N ARG A 54 18.16 -18.64 2.97
CA ARG A 54 19.32 -17.87 2.52
C ARG A 54 19.13 -16.39 2.81
N GLU A 55 17.94 -15.85 2.58
CA GLU A 55 17.61 -14.46 2.88
C GLU A 55 17.59 -14.19 4.39
N ARG A 56 16.97 -15.07 5.18
CA ARG A 56 16.86 -14.92 6.64
C ARG A 56 18.22 -14.80 7.34
N ARG A 57 19.19 -15.62 6.92
CA ARG A 57 20.56 -15.64 7.47
C ARG A 57 21.36 -14.37 7.17
N ARG A 58 20.87 -13.47 6.30
CA ARG A 58 21.51 -12.17 6.07
C ARG A 58 21.26 -11.19 7.20
N TRP A 59 20.20 -11.40 7.99
CA TRP A 59 19.72 -10.44 8.98
C TRP A 59 19.96 -10.87 10.42
N VAL A 60 19.86 -12.16 10.68
CA VAL A 60 20.00 -12.73 12.03
C VAL A 60 20.75 -14.06 11.98
N ASP A 61 21.46 -14.35 13.07
CA ASP A 61 22.15 -15.62 13.26
C ASP A 61 21.16 -16.79 13.35
N GLU A 62 21.62 -18.00 13.01
CA GLU A 62 20.76 -19.21 12.97
C GLU A 62 20.10 -19.50 14.32
N ASP A 63 20.80 -19.29 15.43
CA ASP A 63 20.28 -19.51 16.79
C ASP A 63 19.19 -18.50 17.19
N ALA A 64 19.09 -17.37 16.49
CA ALA A 64 18.05 -16.37 16.70
C ALA A 64 16.81 -16.59 15.82
N LEU A 65 16.87 -17.52 14.85
CA LEU A 65 15.74 -17.82 13.98
C LEU A 65 14.67 -18.61 14.72
N LEU A 66 13.43 -18.13 14.61
CA LEU A 66 12.28 -18.96 14.97
C LEU A 66 12.22 -20.17 14.03
N ASP A 67 11.87 -21.34 14.60
CA ASP A 67 11.48 -22.48 13.80
C ASP A 67 10.21 -22.19 13.00
N ARG A 68 9.93 -23.04 12.00
CA ARG A 68 8.83 -22.81 11.04
C ARG A 68 7.46 -22.83 11.71
N GLU A 69 7.28 -23.64 12.74
CA GLU A 69 5.99 -23.76 13.44
C GLU A 69 5.73 -22.49 14.26
N ARG A 70 6.73 -22.05 15.04
CA ARG A 70 6.65 -20.84 15.85
C ARG A 70 6.54 -19.58 15.00
N ALA A 71 7.23 -19.52 13.86
CA ALA A 71 7.10 -18.43 12.91
C ALA A 71 5.68 -18.38 12.29
N ARG A 72 5.08 -19.54 11.99
CA ARG A 72 3.70 -19.60 11.51
C ARG A 72 2.70 -19.20 12.60
N GLU A 73 2.90 -19.63 13.84
CA GLU A 73 2.06 -19.24 14.97
C GLU A 73 2.10 -17.73 15.21
N TRP A 74 3.29 -17.12 15.18
CA TRP A 74 3.43 -15.66 15.28
C TRP A 74 2.67 -14.95 14.15
N ARG A 75 2.81 -15.40 12.89
CA ARG A 75 2.06 -14.83 11.76
C ARG A 75 0.55 -14.97 11.93
N LEU A 76 0.08 -16.10 12.46
CA LEU A 76 -1.34 -16.29 12.77
C LEU A 76 -1.83 -15.32 13.86
N ALA A 77 -1.01 -15.08 14.89
CA ALA A 77 -1.32 -14.12 15.95
C ALA A 77 -1.44 -12.68 15.41
N VAL A 78 -0.50 -12.24 14.57
CA VAL A 78 -0.56 -10.93 13.90
C VAL A 78 -1.78 -10.85 12.97
N ALA A 79 -2.04 -11.89 12.18
CA ALA A 79 -3.21 -11.91 11.31
C ALA A 79 -4.52 -11.75 12.09
N SER A 80 -4.62 -12.39 13.25
CA SER A 80 -5.81 -12.35 14.10
C SER A 80 -6.00 -11.02 14.83
N THR A 81 -4.88 -10.37 15.20
CA THR A 81 -4.89 -9.13 16.00
C THR A 81 -4.99 -7.88 15.14
N ASP A 82 -4.41 -7.90 13.94
CA ASP A 82 -4.24 -6.70 13.12
C ASP A 82 -4.96 -6.83 11.77
N LEU A 83 -4.61 -7.85 10.97
CA LEU A 83 -5.08 -7.95 9.57
C LEU A 83 -6.58 -8.23 9.48
N ILE A 84 -7.08 -9.21 10.22
CA ILE A 84 -8.51 -9.56 10.21
C ILE A 84 -9.37 -8.37 10.70
N PRO A 85 -9.05 -7.71 11.83
CA PRO A 85 -9.76 -6.50 12.24
C PRO A 85 -9.71 -5.38 11.19
N ALA A 86 -8.57 -5.12 10.55
CA ALA A 86 -8.46 -4.14 9.48
C ALA A 86 -9.38 -4.47 8.29
N CYS A 87 -9.37 -5.73 7.83
CA CYS A 87 -10.28 -6.20 6.78
C CYS A 87 -11.77 -6.04 7.19
N GLN A 88 -12.11 -6.35 8.45
CA GLN A 88 -13.48 -6.16 8.94
C GLN A 88 -13.88 -4.68 8.92
N THR A 89 -12.98 -3.78 9.33
CA THR A 89 -13.24 -2.34 9.30
C THR A 89 -13.40 -1.84 7.87
N ALA A 90 -12.55 -2.29 6.95
CA ALA A 90 -12.66 -1.98 5.52
C ALA A 90 -14.02 -2.42 4.95
N LEU A 91 -14.42 -3.68 5.18
CA LEU A 91 -15.72 -4.19 4.74
C LEU A 91 -16.91 -3.41 5.32
N ARG A 92 -16.82 -3.00 6.59
CA ARG A 92 -17.83 -2.12 7.20
C ARG A 92 -17.91 -0.79 6.46
N ARG A 93 -16.78 -0.13 6.15
CA ARG A 93 -16.76 1.13 5.41
C ARG A 93 -17.39 0.98 4.02
N ILE A 94 -17.04 -0.08 3.28
CA ILE A 94 -17.64 -0.37 1.96
C ILE A 94 -19.17 -0.51 2.08
N ARG A 95 -19.63 -1.32 3.03
CA ARG A 95 -21.07 -1.56 3.22
C ARG A 95 -21.84 -0.28 3.55
N TRP A 96 -21.32 0.58 4.43
CA TRP A 96 -21.99 1.84 4.76
C TRP A 96 -22.10 2.77 3.54
N SER A 97 -21.04 2.85 2.75
CA SER A 97 -21.08 3.61 1.50
C SER A 97 -22.10 3.02 0.52
N ALA A 98 -22.16 1.69 0.36
CA ALA A 98 -23.14 1.03 -0.51
C ALA A 98 -24.60 1.29 -0.09
N VAL A 99 -24.89 1.27 1.22
CA VAL A 99 -26.23 1.56 1.75
C VAL A 99 -26.65 3.01 1.46
N GLU A 100 -25.72 3.96 1.56
CA GLU A 100 -25.95 5.37 1.22
C GLU A 100 -26.38 5.55 -0.24
N TYR A 101 -25.79 4.80 -1.19
CA TYR A 101 -26.21 4.81 -2.59
C TYR A 101 -27.61 4.24 -2.83
N THR A 102 -28.00 3.21 -2.08
CA THR A 102 -29.33 2.59 -2.22
C THR A 102 -30.44 3.38 -1.55
N SER A 103 -30.14 4.22 -0.55
CA SER A 103 -31.15 5.04 0.12
C SER A 103 -31.66 6.23 -0.70
N ASP A 104 -30.97 6.60 -1.78
CA ASP A 104 -31.41 7.65 -2.71
C ASP A 104 -32.32 7.14 -3.85
N HIS A 105 -32.55 5.83 -3.92
CA HIS A 105 -33.53 5.22 -4.82
C HIS A 105 -34.62 4.54 -3.98
N ASP A 106 -35.87 4.97 -4.12
CA ASP A 106 -37.08 4.33 -3.57
C ASP A 106 -37.29 2.94 -4.21
N ASP A 107 -36.33 2.03 -4.06
CA ASP A 107 -36.46 0.62 -4.44
C ASP A 107 -36.33 -0.25 -3.18
N ASP A 108 -37.45 -0.86 -2.80
CA ASP A 108 -37.66 -1.74 -1.64
C ASP A 108 -36.87 -3.07 -1.69
N ASP A 109 -35.83 -3.18 -2.51
CA ASP A 109 -35.02 -4.39 -2.65
C ASP A 109 -33.54 -4.09 -2.37
N PRO A 110 -32.98 -4.51 -1.22
CA PRO A 110 -31.57 -4.33 -0.95
C PRO A 110 -30.79 -5.20 -1.94
N ALA A 111 -30.31 -4.58 -3.02
CA ALA A 111 -29.44 -5.23 -3.99
C ALA A 111 -28.20 -5.75 -3.26
N TYR A 112 -28.19 -7.05 -2.95
CA TYR A 112 -27.02 -7.75 -2.46
C TYR A 112 -26.00 -7.72 -3.60
N VAL A 113 -24.99 -6.86 -3.45
CA VAL A 113 -23.85 -6.83 -4.36
C VAL A 113 -23.11 -8.16 -4.22
N ASP A 114 -23.03 -8.92 -5.31
CA ASP A 114 -22.21 -10.13 -5.36
C ASP A 114 -20.74 -9.73 -5.25
N VAL A 115 -20.07 -10.28 -4.24
CA VAL A 115 -18.69 -9.94 -3.88
C VAL A 115 -17.69 -10.65 -4.81
N ASP A 116 -18.14 -11.72 -5.48
CA ASP A 116 -17.28 -12.55 -6.34
C ASP A 116 -17.11 -11.99 -7.76
N ASP A 117 -17.95 -11.04 -8.21
CA ASP A 117 -17.93 -10.42 -9.56
C ASP A 117 -17.25 -9.01 -9.58
N GLN A 118 -16.29 -8.77 -8.68
CA GLN A 118 -15.68 -7.46 -8.47
C GLN A 118 -14.32 -7.30 -9.13
N ASP A 119 -14.27 -6.60 -10.27
CA ASP A 119 -13.01 -6.28 -10.98
C ASP A 119 -12.21 -5.17 -10.28
N GLU A 120 -12.87 -4.27 -9.55
CA GLU A 120 -12.27 -3.07 -8.95
C GLU A 120 -12.33 -3.10 -7.41
N PRO A 121 -11.25 -2.71 -6.69
CA PRO A 121 -11.25 -2.64 -5.25
C PRO A 121 -12.42 -1.82 -4.69
N ALA A 122 -13.26 -2.44 -3.85
CA ALA A 122 -14.44 -1.81 -3.26
C ALA A 122 -15.42 -1.18 -4.29
N MET A 123 -15.48 -1.70 -5.53
CA MET A 123 -16.26 -1.15 -6.65
C MET A 123 -15.85 0.27 -7.06
N ARG A 124 -14.61 0.68 -6.78
CA ARG A 124 -14.16 2.06 -6.97
C ARG A 124 -12.99 2.11 -7.96
N PRO A 125 -13.25 2.41 -9.25
CA PRO A 125 -12.20 2.45 -10.27
C PRO A 125 -11.06 3.41 -9.93
N GLY A 126 -11.34 4.56 -9.29
CA GLY A 126 -10.30 5.49 -8.86
C GLY A 126 -9.33 4.91 -7.81
N LEU A 127 -9.79 3.93 -7.02
CA LEU A 127 -8.94 3.22 -6.06
C LEU A 127 -8.06 2.18 -6.77
N GLY A 128 -8.62 1.47 -7.77
CA GLY A 128 -7.85 0.59 -8.67
C GLY A 128 -6.74 1.35 -9.39
N GLU A 129 -7.05 2.45 -10.07
CA GLU A 129 -6.04 3.26 -10.77
C GLU A 129 -4.97 3.82 -9.82
N THR A 130 -5.36 4.23 -8.61
CA THR A 130 -4.40 4.70 -7.60
C THR A 130 -3.47 3.56 -7.16
N ALA A 131 -4.04 2.38 -6.87
CA ALA A 131 -3.29 1.20 -6.49
C ALA A 131 -2.31 0.76 -7.60
N GLU A 132 -2.69 0.85 -8.87
CA GLU A 132 -1.80 0.56 -10.00
C GLU A 132 -0.62 1.54 -10.08
N ARG A 133 -0.89 2.84 -9.91
CA ARG A 133 0.18 3.86 -9.88
C ARG A 133 1.10 3.64 -8.69
N GLN A 134 0.57 3.37 -7.50
CA GLN A 134 1.36 3.07 -6.31
C GLN A 134 2.22 1.81 -6.49
N ARG A 135 1.64 0.75 -7.07
CA ARG A 135 2.39 -0.48 -7.40
C ARG A 135 3.54 -0.20 -8.35
N TRP A 136 3.32 0.58 -9.41
CA TRP A 136 4.39 0.98 -10.32
C TRP A 136 5.52 1.74 -9.60
N VAL A 137 5.18 2.65 -8.67
CA VAL A 137 6.18 3.39 -7.87
C VAL A 137 7.00 2.46 -7.00
N VAL A 138 6.34 1.51 -6.33
CA VAL A 138 7.00 0.49 -5.49
C VAL A 138 7.93 -0.37 -6.33
N ASP A 139 7.43 -0.98 -7.40
CA ASP A 139 8.19 -1.91 -8.23
C ASP A 139 9.40 -1.21 -8.85
N ARG A 140 9.19 -0.02 -9.41
CA ARG A 140 10.29 0.74 -10.01
C ARG A 140 11.31 1.21 -8.97
N GLY A 141 10.86 1.60 -7.79
CA GLY A 141 11.75 1.96 -6.68
C GLY A 141 12.58 0.79 -6.17
N LEU A 142 12.02 -0.43 -6.14
CA LEU A 142 12.75 -1.65 -5.77
C LEU A 142 13.81 -2.02 -6.80
N GLU A 143 13.45 -1.98 -8.09
CA GLU A 143 14.36 -2.25 -9.20
C GLU A 143 15.57 -1.31 -9.24
N GLY A 144 15.38 -0.07 -8.79
CA GLY A 144 16.32 1.03 -9.00
C GLY A 144 16.24 1.60 -10.41
N PHE A 145 16.98 2.68 -10.65
CA PHE A 145 16.84 3.51 -11.85
C PHE A 145 18.06 3.42 -12.75
N ASP A 146 17.85 3.58 -14.05
CA ASP A 146 18.93 3.57 -15.03
C ASP A 146 19.65 4.92 -15.10
N SER A 147 18.97 5.99 -14.70
CA SER A 147 19.53 7.32 -14.62
C SER A 147 18.93 8.13 -13.48
N ARG A 148 19.61 9.22 -13.12
CA ARG A 148 19.13 10.19 -12.13
C ARG A 148 17.95 10.99 -12.68
N ASP A 149 17.94 11.25 -13.97
CA ASP A 149 16.90 12.05 -14.63
C ASP A 149 15.56 11.32 -14.55
N GLU A 150 15.56 9.98 -14.68
CA GLU A 150 14.36 9.16 -14.52
C GLU A 150 13.66 9.36 -13.16
N ILE A 151 14.44 9.52 -12.08
CA ILE A 151 13.94 9.73 -10.73
C ILE A 151 13.12 11.02 -10.66
N VAL A 152 13.69 12.12 -11.16
CA VAL A 152 13.11 13.47 -11.04
C VAL A 152 12.04 13.73 -12.10
N GLU A 153 12.25 13.29 -13.33
CA GLU A 153 11.36 13.59 -14.46
C GLU A 153 10.11 12.71 -14.46
N ARG A 154 10.19 11.50 -13.89
CA ARG A 154 9.10 10.51 -13.98
C ARG A 154 8.70 9.93 -12.64
N TRP A 155 9.62 9.32 -11.91
CA TRP A 155 9.25 8.51 -10.76
C TRP A 155 8.68 9.33 -9.59
N ILE A 156 9.36 10.41 -9.18
CA ILE A 156 8.87 11.30 -8.12
C ILE A 156 7.54 11.98 -8.49
N PRO A 157 7.35 12.56 -9.69
CA PRO A 157 6.06 13.11 -10.09
C PRO A 157 4.91 12.09 -10.02
N VAL A 158 5.15 10.85 -10.49
CA VAL A 158 4.15 9.78 -10.38
C VAL A 158 3.91 9.40 -8.93
N ALA A 159 4.95 9.35 -8.09
CA ALA A 159 4.82 9.07 -6.67
C ALA A 159 3.98 10.10 -5.91
N ILE A 160 4.20 11.39 -6.18
CA ILE A 160 3.40 12.49 -5.62
C ILE A 160 1.94 12.35 -6.02
N HIS A 161 1.68 12.03 -7.29
CA HIS A 161 0.31 11.80 -7.76
C HIS A 161 -0.31 10.56 -7.11
N ALA A 162 0.44 9.46 -7.00
CA ALA A 162 -0.02 8.20 -6.42
C ALA A 162 -0.28 8.29 -4.91
N SER A 163 0.37 9.23 -4.21
CA SER A 163 0.18 9.49 -2.79
C SER A 163 -0.79 10.64 -2.51
N PHE A 164 -1.39 11.27 -3.52
CA PHE A 164 -2.15 12.52 -3.34
C PHE A 164 -1.38 13.61 -2.56
N ALA A 165 -0.08 13.73 -2.84
CA ALA A 165 0.84 14.66 -2.19
C ALA A 165 1.09 14.42 -0.68
N GLU A 166 0.87 13.20 -0.18
CA GLU A 166 1.19 12.80 1.20
C GLU A 166 2.70 12.56 1.46
N LEU A 167 3.52 12.64 0.40
CA LEU A 167 4.98 12.56 0.51
C LEU A 167 5.55 13.92 0.94
N ASP A 168 6.64 13.89 1.70
CA ASP A 168 7.30 15.11 2.15
C ASP A 168 7.78 15.98 0.96
N GLU A 169 7.50 17.28 1.00
CA GLU A 169 7.84 18.20 -0.09
C GLU A 169 9.35 18.26 -0.37
N SER A 170 10.18 18.05 0.65
CA SER A 170 11.63 18.08 0.53
C SER A 170 12.18 16.86 -0.21
N LEU A 171 11.42 15.76 -0.33
CA LEU A 171 11.85 14.51 -0.95
C LEU A 171 12.37 14.71 -2.38
N SER A 172 11.62 15.47 -3.19
CA SER A 172 12.00 15.81 -4.56
C SER A 172 13.34 16.56 -4.61
N SER A 173 13.55 17.48 -3.67
CA SER A 173 14.78 18.26 -3.59
C SER A 173 15.95 17.42 -3.07
N ALA A 174 15.72 16.49 -2.14
CA ALA A 174 16.72 15.58 -1.60
C ALA A 174 17.28 14.68 -2.70
N PHE A 175 16.42 14.14 -3.56
CA PHE A 175 16.84 13.40 -4.76
C PHE A 175 17.63 14.24 -5.77
N TRP A 176 17.72 15.56 -5.64
CA TRP A 176 18.64 16.38 -6.44
C TRP A 176 19.91 16.70 -5.65
N SER A 177 19.76 17.21 -4.43
CA SER A 177 20.83 17.77 -3.60
C SER A 177 21.72 16.71 -2.94
N GLU A 178 21.18 15.53 -2.63
CA GLU A 178 21.87 14.49 -1.87
C GLU A 178 22.45 13.42 -2.78
N GLN A 179 23.72 13.56 -3.16
CA GLN A 179 24.42 12.58 -3.99
C GLN A 179 24.40 11.15 -3.43
N PRO A 180 24.56 10.89 -2.12
CA PRO A 180 24.51 9.54 -1.58
C PRO A 180 23.15 8.87 -1.73
N LEU A 181 22.05 9.59 -1.44
CA LEU A 181 20.68 9.10 -1.64
C LEU A 181 20.48 8.66 -3.10
N ARG A 182 20.83 9.52 -4.06
CA ARG A 182 20.69 9.18 -5.47
C ARG A 182 21.52 7.97 -5.89
N ALA A 183 22.73 7.82 -5.36
CA ALA A 183 23.62 6.71 -5.72
C ALA A 183 22.97 5.37 -5.35
N MET A 184 22.38 5.27 -4.15
CA MET A 184 21.66 4.05 -3.70
C MET A 184 20.48 3.70 -4.62
N PHE A 185 19.90 4.69 -5.29
CA PHE A 185 18.79 4.49 -6.19
C PHE A 185 19.18 4.13 -7.63
N VAL A 186 20.43 4.37 -8.03
CA VAL A 186 20.95 4.06 -9.38
C VAL A 186 21.87 2.83 -9.37
N ASP A 187 22.50 2.51 -8.25
CA ASP A 187 23.37 1.35 -8.10
C ASP A 187 22.51 0.07 -7.94
N ARG A 188 22.02 -0.44 -9.07
CA ARG A 188 21.04 -1.54 -9.12
C ARG A 188 21.58 -2.89 -8.64
N ASP A 189 22.87 -3.15 -8.87
CA ASP A 189 23.51 -4.44 -8.56
C ASP A 189 24.14 -4.48 -7.15
N ASP A 190 24.17 -3.35 -6.43
CA ASP A 190 24.74 -3.27 -5.09
C ASP A 190 23.72 -3.69 -4.02
N GLN A 191 24.11 -4.59 -3.13
CA GLN A 191 23.22 -5.13 -2.10
C GLN A 191 22.88 -4.11 -1.01
N ALA A 192 23.81 -3.21 -0.66
CA ALA A 192 23.54 -2.17 0.33
C ALA A 192 22.58 -1.14 -0.27
N ALA A 193 22.76 -0.79 -1.54
CA ALA A 193 21.83 0.03 -2.31
C ALA A 193 20.43 -0.61 -2.38
N GLN A 194 20.33 -1.91 -2.68
CA GLN A 194 19.05 -2.62 -2.64
C GLN A 194 18.37 -2.52 -1.27
N PHE A 195 19.09 -2.85 -0.19
CA PHE A 195 18.55 -2.77 1.17
C PHE A 195 18.11 -1.35 1.54
N TYR A 196 18.87 -0.35 1.08
CA TYR A 196 18.53 1.06 1.27
C TYR A 196 17.22 1.42 0.54
N ARG A 197 17.06 1.05 -0.74
CA ARG A 197 15.83 1.32 -1.50
C ARG A 197 14.60 0.69 -0.85
N GLU A 198 14.70 -0.58 -0.45
CA GLU A 198 13.64 -1.28 0.29
C GLU A 198 13.27 -0.56 1.59
N SER A 199 14.27 -0.11 2.36
CA SER A 199 14.04 0.63 3.61
C SER A 199 13.41 1.99 3.36
N PHE A 200 13.87 2.70 2.32
CA PHE A 200 13.37 4.02 1.97
C PHE A 200 11.90 3.97 1.53
N LEU A 201 11.54 3.00 0.69
CA LEU A 201 10.14 2.76 0.29
C LEU A 201 9.26 2.40 1.49
N ALA A 202 9.76 1.58 2.41
CA ALA A 202 9.03 1.18 3.61
C ALA A 202 8.75 2.36 4.56
N VAL A 203 9.69 3.30 4.67
CA VAL A 203 9.61 4.44 5.59
C VAL A 203 8.87 5.63 4.98
N GLU A 204 9.17 5.98 3.73
CA GLU A 204 8.66 7.22 3.12
C GLU A 204 7.37 6.97 2.31
N PHE A 205 7.28 5.86 1.59
CA PHE A 205 6.21 5.65 0.58
C PHE A 205 5.01 4.89 1.13
N LEU A 206 5.23 3.74 1.77
CA LEU A 206 4.11 2.92 2.26
C LEU A 206 3.19 3.68 3.24
N PRO A 207 3.72 4.47 4.22
CA PRO A 207 2.85 5.26 5.09
C PRO A 207 2.05 6.32 4.33
N ALA A 208 2.66 7.00 3.36
CA ALA A 208 2.00 8.00 2.52
C ALA A 208 0.91 7.35 1.64
N PHE A 209 1.19 6.19 1.06
CA PHE A 209 0.21 5.41 0.28
C PHE A 209 -0.95 4.91 1.14
N ASN A 210 -0.69 4.51 2.38
CA ASN A 210 -1.74 4.13 3.31
C ASN A 210 -2.69 5.29 3.61
N ARG A 211 -2.15 6.48 3.90
CA ARG A 211 -2.96 7.70 4.09
C ARG A 211 -3.73 8.08 2.83
N ALA A 212 -3.11 7.98 1.66
CA ALA A 212 -3.74 8.26 0.38
C ALA A 212 -4.95 7.35 0.12
N ILE A 213 -4.81 6.03 0.35
CA ILE A 213 -5.88 5.05 0.18
C ILE A 213 -6.99 5.27 1.22
N GLU A 214 -6.65 5.53 2.48
CA GLU A 214 -7.64 5.84 3.52
C GLU A 214 -8.47 7.08 3.13
N GLN A 215 -7.81 8.18 2.74
CA GLN A 215 -8.49 9.40 2.32
C GLN A 215 -9.36 9.22 1.08
N LEU A 216 -8.92 8.39 0.13
CA LEU A 216 -9.72 8.07 -1.05
C LEU A 216 -10.94 7.21 -0.68
N ALA A 217 -10.76 6.27 0.24
CA ALA A 217 -11.85 5.46 0.77
C ALA A 217 -12.90 6.32 1.49
N ASP A 218 -12.50 7.41 2.16
CA ASP A 218 -13.42 8.33 2.85
C ASP A 218 -14.08 9.33 1.90
N ARG A 219 -13.30 9.98 1.03
CA ARG A 219 -13.84 11.00 0.09
C ARG A 219 -14.80 10.43 -0.95
N SER A 220 -14.66 9.17 -1.33
CA SER A 220 -15.63 8.52 -2.21
C SER A 220 -16.98 8.21 -1.53
N GLY A 221 -17.11 8.42 -0.21
CA GLY A 221 -18.40 8.59 0.45
C GLY A 221 -18.90 10.04 0.37
N GLU A 222 -18.01 11.01 0.58
CA GLU A 222 -18.38 12.45 0.66
C GLU A 222 -18.73 13.11 -0.68
N ALA A 223 -18.07 12.73 -1.79
CA ALA A 223 -18.24 13.38 -3.10
C ALA A 223 -19.65 13.22 -3.71
N VAL A 224 -20.51 12.38 -3.12
CA VAL A 224 -21.86 12.11 -3.62
C VAL A 224 -22.93 12.78 -2.76
N SER A 225 -22.62 13.11 -1.50
CA SER A 225 -23.52 13.87 -0.62
C SER A 225 -23.63 15.36 -1.03
N GLY A 226 -22.70 15.85 -1.86
CA GLY A 226 -22.71 17.18 -2.46
C GLY A 226 -23.43 17.24 -3.80
N GLY A 227 -24.73 16.96 -3.82
CA GLY A 227 -25.59 17.20 -4.99
C GLY A 227 -25.76 18.69 -5.29
N GLU A 228 -24.72 19.38 -5.77
CA GLU A 228 -24.89 20.63 -6.49
C GLU A 228 -25.44 20.32 -7.89
N THR A 229 -26.76 20.37 -7.99
CA THR A 229 -27.46 20.44 -9.28
C THR A 229 -27.04 21.75 -9.94
N THR A 230 -26.03 21.69 -10.81
CA THR A 230 -25.72 22.81 -11.70
C THR A 230 -26.85 22.87 -12.73
N ASP A 231 -27.85 23.69 -12.43
CA ASP A 231 -28.92 24.06 -13.35
C ASP A 231 -28.30 24.74 -14.57
N HIS A 232 -28.05 23.95 -15.62
CA HIS A 232 -27.73 24.44 -16.94
C HIS A 232 -29.00 24.90 -17.67
N SER A 233 -29.75 25.82 -17.06
CA SER A 233 -30.75 26.58 -17.79
C SER A 233 -30.03 27.62 -18.65
N PRO A 234 -30.21 27.59 -20.00
CA PRO A 234 -29.50 28.51 -20.88
C PRO A 234 -30.05 29.93 -20.68
N VAL A 235 -29.18 30.84 -20.24
CA VAL A 235 -29.45 32.28 -20.23
C VAL A 235 -29.60 32.73 -21.68
N ARG A 236 -30.82 33.13 -22.06
CA ARG A 236 -31.07 33.80 -23.34
C ARG A 236 -30.54 35.23 -23.28
N TYR A 237 -29.65 35.57 -24.21
CA TYR A 237 -29.32 36.96 -24.57
C TYR A 237 -30.35 37.53 -25.55
#